data_AF-A0A8R1HW19-F1
#
_entry.id   AF-A0A8R1HW19-F1
#
_cell.length_a   1.000
_cell.length_b   1.000
_cell.length_c   1.000
_cell.angle_alpha   90.00
_cell.angle_beta   90.00
_cell.angle_gamma   90.00
#
_symmetry.space_group_name_H-M   'P 1'
#
loop_
_entity.id
_entity.type
_entity.pdbx_description
1 polymer ?
#
loop_
_entity_poly.entity_id
_entity_poly.type
_entity_poly.pdbx_seq_one_letter_code
_entity_poly.pdbx_strand_id
1 'polypeptide(L)'
;MVEAGTNLGLGSMYVKPGLEPMQLPPPPAPKLLGPFEPVLKFSGFDCHKLRKESIRSVRGIATAVIAVLILAILVLEAFTLMGIQGKPFTIGWAESTLYAFMAMQALISAISVMCWSRENFISQFEDTLARLRTMRLSTSQSIDDYTSFHRKAAFMIVPIFVVTLSTSFYSSVTNRYQLNDTSTFYSDSFVHQVAPFIDFIGCIASSLAIVMYVTVNTALNREIKHFNKELTNSARFQQLTLPQVLNSYSKRHSDLIQLTQFVNRNLSKYGAIVPFFTLTSFVNVAYIVGSFKESLDPVMNVLFYLWMFLAMALTIAGLAPLVKVQDNIQETAEILMHDDVLQTCGDDQMHHTYRVTLDRCLHSNSKLLFMNAFPVDSQSFNRIMFFVPNISTAMILYRLSHPFL
;
A
#
# COMPACT_ATOMS: atom_id res chain seq x y z
N MET A 1 53.16 -23.39 -12.05
CA MET A 1 52.31 -22.58 -11.14
C MET A 1 51.29 -21.86 -12.00
N VAL A 2 50.08 -22.42 -11.96
CA VAL A 2 48.74 -21.91 -12.34
C VAL A 2 48.66 -20.92 -13.51
N GLU A 3 48.31 -21.45 -14.68
CA GLU A 3 47.63 -20.73 -15.75
C GLU A 3 46.17 -21.19 -15.87
N ALA A 4 45.35 -20.30 -16.44
CA ALA A 4 43.91 -20.26 -16.48
C ALA A 4 43.20 -21.46 -17.14
N GLY A 5 41.94 -21.68 -16.74
CA GLY A 5 41.04 -22.64 -17.39
C GLY A 5 39.59 -22.40 -17.01
N THR A 6 38.91 -21.51 -17.74
CA THR A 6 37.46 -21.49 -17.90
C THR A 6 36.96 -22.88 -18.27
N ASN A 7 36.09 -23.48 -17.45
CA ASN A 7 35.27 -24.61 -17.85
C ASN A 7 33.80 -24.31 -17.58
N LEU A 8 33.11 -23.95 -18.67
CA LEU A 8 31.70 -24.20 -18.88
C LEU A 8 31.42 -25.69 -18.68
N GLY A 9 30.89 -26.04 -17.51
CA GLY A 9 30.41 -27.39 -17.21
C GLY A 9 28.91 -27.48 -17.41
N LEU A 10 28.47 -27.73 -18.64
CA LEU A 10 27.23 -28.45 -18.91
C LEU A 10 27.39 -29.86 -18.32
N GLY A 11 26.96 -30.04 -17.06
CA GLY A 11 27.12 -31.28 -16.31
C GLY A 11 25.78 -31.91 -15.95
N SER A 12 25.27 -32.72 -16.87
CA SER A 12 24.30 -33.82 -16.69
C SER A 12 23.08 -33.58 -15.80
N MET A 13 21.95 -33.27 -16.45
CA MET A 13 20.65 -33.75 -16.01
C MET A 13 20.66 -35.29 -16.05
N TYR A 14 20.80 -35.93 -14.88
CA TYR A 14 20.25 -37.26 -14.64
C TYR A 14 19.48 -37.19 -13.34
N VAL A 15 18.18 -36.90 -13.46
CA VAL A 15 17.23 -37.11 -12.39
C VAL A 15 17.08 -38.63 -12.24
N LYS A 16 17.63 -39.20 -11.17
CA LYS A 16 17.31 -40.56 -10.74
C LYS A 16 15.81 -40.61 -10.45
N PRO A 17 15.02 -41.50 -11.08
CA PRO A 17 13.61 -41.65 -10.74
C PRO A 17 13.53 -42.30 -9.35
N GLY A 18 12.99 -41.58 -8.36
CA GLY A 18 12.72 -42.12 -7.02
C GLY A 18 13.32 -41.38 -5.82
N LEU A 19 13.97 -40.22 -5.98
CA LEU A 19 14.20 -39.32 -4.86
C LEU A 19 13.11 -38.24 -4.85
N GLU A 20 12.31 -38.21 -3.77
CA GLU A 20 11.53 -37.02 -3.43
C GLU A 20 12.44 -35.78 -3.52
N PRO A 21 11.99 -34.66 -4.09
CA PRO A 21 12.78 -33.45 -4.11
C PRO A 21 13.13 -33.13 -2.66
N MET A 22 14.42 -33.20 -2.33
CA MET A 22 14.96 -32.90 -1.02
C MET A 22 14.45 -31.49 -0.67
N GLN A 23 13.43 -31.42 0.19
CA GLN A 23 12.87 -30.16 0.62
C GLN A 23 14.00 -29.39 1.27
N LEU A 24 14.44 -28.31 0.61
CA LEU A 24 15.36 -27.35 1.20
C LEU A 24 14.80 -26.96 2.58
N PRO A 25 15.64 -26.86 3.63
CA PRO A 25 15.18 -26.44 4.94
C PRO A 25 14.38 -25.14 4.78
N PRO A 26 13.20 -25.02 5.42
CA PRO A 26 12.33 -23.88 5.21
C PRO A 26 13.13 -22.62 5.51
N PRO A 27 13.24 -21.68 4.54
CA PRO A 27 13.95 -20.45 4.80
C PRO A 27 13.26 -19.75 5.98
N PRO A 28 14.03 -19.12 6.90
CA PRO A 28 13.44 -18.40 8.00
C PRO A 28 12.41 -17.40 7.47
N ALA A 29 11.28 -17.26 8.17
CA ALA A 29 10.22 -16.37 7.77
C ALA A 29 10.80 -14.96 7.49
N PRO A 30 10.49 -14.36 6.33
CA PRO A 30 11.07 -13.08 5.97
C PRO A 30 10.59 -12.02 6.97
N LYS A 31 11.52 -11.34 7.66
CA LYS A 31 11.17 -10.17 8.48
C LYS A 31 10.84 -8.99 7.57
N LEU A 32 9.59 -8.88 7.15
CA LEU A 32 9.15 -7.88 6.17
C LEU A 32 9.23 -6.47 6.73
N LEU A 33 8.89 -6.28 8.01
CA LEU A 33 8.91 -4.97 8.65
C LEU A 33 10.31 -4.50 9.05
N GLY A 34 11.26 -5.41 9.26
CA GLY A 34 12.65 -5.10 9.58
C GLY A 34 12.80 -3.99 10.63
N PRO A 35 13.37 -2.82 10.29
CA PRO A 35 13.61 -1.72 11.22
C PRO A 35 12.34 -0.98 11.70
N PHE A 36 11.18 -1.22 11.07
CA PHE A 36 9.91 -0.60 11.46
C PHE A 36 9.17 -1.38 12.54
N GLU A 37 9.58 -2.62 12.83
CA GLU A 37 8.95 -3.45 13.87
C GLU A 37 9.09 -2.85 15.29
N PRO A 38 10.26 -2.32 15.71
CA PRO A 38 10.36 -1.57 16.97
C PRO A 38 9.47 -0.33 16.97
N VAL A 39 9.42 0.41 15.86
CA VAL A 39 8.58 1.62 15.75
C VAL A 39 7.12 1.27 15.99
N LEU A 40 6.61 0.19 15.40
CA LEU A 40 5.25 -0.30 15.65
C LEU A 40 5.04 -0.64 17.14
N LYS A 41 5.98 -1.38 17.75
CA LYS A 41 5.90 -1.79 19.17
C LYS A 41 5.90 -0.62 20.14
N PHE A 42 6.65 0.45 19.84
CA PHE A 42 6.75 1.64 20.71
C PHE A 42 5.72 2.73 20.40
N SER A 43 5.08 2.69 19.23
CA SER A 43 4.14 3.72 18.77
C SER A 43 2.79 3.76 19.51
N GLY A 44 2.48 2.74 20.33
CA GLY A 44 1.16 2.61 20.97
C GLY A 44 0.05 2.07 20.06
N PHE A 45 0.33 1.86 18.76
CA PHE A 45 -0.60 1.25 17.80
C PHE A 45 -0.56 -0.29 17.78
N ASP A 46 0.42 -0.92 18.44
CA ASP A 46 0.52 -2.37 18.53
C ASP A 46 -0.58 -2.97 19.42
N CYS A 47 -1.60 -3.52 18.76
CA CYS A 47 -2.77 -4.12 19.39
C CYS A 47 -2.68 -5.66 19.48
N HIS A 48 -1.51 -6.27 19.26
CA HIS A 48 -1.34 -7.73 19.34
C HIS A 48 -1.82 -8.32 20.68
N LYS A 49 -1.67 -7.56 21.78
CA LYS A 49 -2.07 -7.97 23.14
C LYS A 49 -3.57 -7.80 23.44
N LEU A 50 -4.37 -7.33 22.48
CA LEU A 50 -5.82 -7.18 22.60
C LEU A 50 -6.61 -8.39 22.06
N ARG A 51 -5.92 -9.45 21.61
CA ARG A 51 -6.56 -10.69 21.20
C ARG A 51 -7.16 -11.41 22.42
N LYS A 52 -8.30 -12.09 22.22
CA LYS A 52 -9.16 -12.75 23.24
C LYS A 52 -8.42 -13.54 24.34
N GLU A 53 -7.21 -14.02 24.09
CA GLU A 53 -6.42 -14.83 25.03
C GLU A 53 -5.60 -14.00 26.06
N SER A 54 -5.33 -12.71 25.79
CA SER A 54 -4.48 -11.86 26.66
C SER A 54 -5.21 -10.67 27.32
N ILE A 55 -6.52 -10.51 27.09
CA ILE A 55 -7.36 -9.41 27.63
C ILE A 55 -7.40 -9.42 29.17
N ARG A 56 -7.06 -10.53 29.83
CA ARG A 56 -7.00 -10.62 31.30
C ARG A 56 -5.70 -10.05 31.93
N SER A 57 -4.73 -9.62 31.13
CA SER A 57 -3.50 -9.03 31.64
C SER A 57 -3.63 -7.51 31.81
N VAL A 58 -3.08 -6.97 32.91
CA VAL A 58 -2.95 -5.51 33.15
C VAL A 58 -2.32 -4.78 31.97
N ARG A 59 -1.36 -5.43 31.29
CA ARG A 59 -0.70 -4.88 30.09
C ARG A 59 -1.66 -4.79 28.89
N GLY A 60 -2.58 -5.75 28.73
CA GLY A 60 -3.59 -5.72 27.67
C GLY A 60 -4.60 -4.60 27.86
N ILE A 61 -5.06 -4.39 29.09
CA ILE A 61 -5.96 -3.27 29.44
C ILE A 61 -5.28 -1.92 29.19
N ALA A 62 -4.02 -1.76 29.63
CA ALA A 62 -3.27 -0.53 29.38
C ALA A 62 -3.11 -0.22 27.88
N THR A 63 -2.77 -1.23 27.07
CA THR A 63 -2.71 -1.07 25.60
C THR A 63 -4.07 -0.72 25.00
N ALA A 64 -5.17 -1.30 25.50
CA ALA A 64 -6.53 -0.96 25.06
C ALA A 64 -6.86 0.51 25.33
N VAL A 65 -6.59 0.98 26.54
CA VAL A 65 -6.84 2.35 26.97
C VAL A 65 -6.04 3.34 26.12
N ILE A 66 -4.75 3.07 25.90
CA ILE A 66 -3.89 3.91 25.04
C ILE A 66 -4.44 3.96 23.61
N ALA A 67 -4.80 2.82 23.02
CA ALA A 67 -5.36 2.78 21.67
C ALA A 67 -6.68 3.56 21.56
N VAL A 68 -7.58 3.42 22.53
CA VAL A 68 -8.84 4.17 22.60
C VAL A 68 -8.59 5.67 22.74
N LEU A 69 -7.64 6.08 23.58
CA LEU A 69 -7.28 7.49 23.74
C LEU A 69 -6.73 8.08 22.44
N ILE A 70 -5.82 7.38 21.76
CA ILE A 70 -5.27 7.81 20.47
C ILE A 70 -6.39 7.98 19.44
N LEU A 71 -7.29 7.00 19.32
CA LEU A 71 -8.41 7.08 18.38
C LEU A 71 -9.36 8.22 18.74
N ALA A 72 -9.68 8.42 20.02
CA ALA A 72 -10.55 9.50 20.46
C ALA A 72 -9.96 10.88 20.12
N ILE A 73 -8.65 11.06 20.28
CA ILE A 73 -7.94 12.30 19.93
C ILE A 73 -7.99 12.54 18.41
N LEU A 74 -7.66 11.54 17.58
CA LEU A 74 -7.70 11.68 16.12
C LEU A 74 -9.12 11.88 15.57
N VAL A 75 -10.12 11.25 16.19
CA VAL A 75 -11.54 11.46 15.87
C VAL A 75 -11.95 12.89 16.21
N LEU A 76 -11.59 13.37 17.40
CA LEU A 76 -11.86 14.73 17.81
C LEU A 76 -11.27 15.74 16.82
N GLU A 77 -10.00 15.59 16.47
CA GLU A 77 -9.32 16.41 15.48
C GLU A 77 -10.07 16.42 14.13
N ALA A 78 -10.33 15.24 13.57
CA ALA A 78 -11.02 15.12 12.28
C ALA A 78 -12.40 15.79 12.29
N PHE A 79 -13.19 15.62 13.35
CA PHE A 79 -14.50 16.27 13.47
C PHE A 79 -14.39 17.77 13.70
N THR A 80 -13.41 18.24 14.48
CA THR A 80 -13.19 19.67 14.66
C THR A 80 -12.81 20.35 13.35
N LEU A 81 -12.01 19.69 12.51
CA LEU A 81 -11.64 20.16 11.18
C LEU A 81 -12.80 20.16 10.19
N MET A 82 -13.67 19.15 10.24
CA MET A 82 -14.89 19.11 9.43
C MET A 82 -15.94 20.14 9.87
N GLY A 83 -15.91 20.55 11.13
CA GLY A 83 -16.84 21.52 11.69
C GLY A 83 -16.56 22.96 11.26
N ILE A 84 -15.41 23.23 10.63
CA ILE A 84 -15.06 24.59 10.21
C ILE A 84 -15.90 24.99 8.99
N GLN A 85 -16.66 26.08 9.15
CA GLN A 85 -17.58 26.56 8.12
C GLN A 85 -16.90 27.61 7.25
N GLY A 86 -16.75 27.31 5.96
CA GLY A 86 -16.34 28.26 4.93
C GLY A 86 -17.35 28.30 3.79
N LYS A 87 -17.57 29.48 3.19
CA LYS A 87 -18.39 29.56 1.97
C LYS A 87 -17.74 28.71 0.87
N PRO A 88 -18.50 27.89 0.11
CA PRO A 88 -17.94 27.07 -0.95
C PRO A 88 -17.09 27.88 -1.93
N PHE A 89 -16.00 27.28 -2.45
CA PHE A 89 -15.04 27.90 -3.35
C PHE A 89 -14.19 29.06 -2.77
N THR A 90 -14.33 29.40 -1.49
CA THR A 90 -13.39 30.33 -0.83
C THR A 90 -12.10 29.62 -0.42
N ILE A 91 -11.05 30.40 -0.14
CA ILE A 91 -9.76 29.88 0.34
C ILE A 91 -9.89 29.09 1.65
N GLY A 92 -10.65 29.62 2.61
CA GLY A 92 -10.88 28.95 3.91
C GLY A 92 -11.66 27.64 3.77
N TRP A 93 -12.62 27.57 2.84
CA TRP A 93 -13.30 26.32 2.54
C TRP A 93 -12.34 25.26 1.98
N ALA A 94 -11.52 25.63 0.99
CA ALA A 94 -10.59 24.69 0.37
C ALA A 94 -9.51 24.21 1.35
N GLU A 95 -8.98 25.13 2.18
CA GLU A 95 -7.99 24.84 3.22
C GLU A 95 -8.56 23.91 4.31
N SER A 96 -9.75 24.22 4.82
CA SER A 96 -10.46 23.35 5.78
C SER A 96 -10.67 21.95 5.21
N THR A 97 -11.06 21.88 3.95
CA THR A 97 -11.37 20.63 3.27
C THR A 97 -10.10 19.79 3.09
N LEU A 98 -8.98 20.42 2.71
CA LEU A 98 -7.66 19.79 2.66
C LEU A 98 -7.28 19.16 4.01
N TYR A 99 -7.31 19.94 5.10
CA TYR A 99 -6.89 19.44 6.40
C TYR A 99 -7.84 18.37 6.96
N ALA A 100 -9.15 18.55 6.81
CA ALA A 100 -10.13 17.55 7.23
C ALA A 100 -9.90 16.19 6.53
N PHE A 101 -9.66 16.18 5.22
CA PHE A 101 -9.42 14.94 4.49
C PHE A 101 -8.07 14.30 4.83
N MET A 102 -7.03 15.10 5.09
CA MET A 102 -5.75 14.55 5.57
C MET A 102 -5.85 13.98 7.00
N ALA A 103 -6.60 14.63 7.90
CA ALA A 103 -6.89 14.11 9.24
C ALA A 103 -7.69 12.80 9.18
N MET A 104 -8.70 12.72 8.31
CA MET A 104 -9.43 11.47 8.06
C MET A 104 -8.52 10.37 7.52
N GLN A 105 -7.60 10.70 6.62
CA GLN A 105 -6.61 9.76 6.14
C GLN A 105 -5.74 9.23 7.28
N ALA A 106 -5.26 10.09 8.18
CA ALA A 106 -4.47 9.69 9.35
C ALA A 106 -5.28 8.81 10.33
N LEU A 107 -6.55 9.14 10.56
CA LEU A 107 -7.47 8.33 11.37
C LEU A 107 -7.66 6.92 10.78
N ILE A 108 -7.93 6.81 9.48
CA ILE A 108 -8.07 5.51 8.81
C ILE A 108 -6.77 4.71 8.86
N SER A 109 -5.62 5.37 8.74
CA SER A 109 -4.31 4.74 8.93
C SER A 109 -4.13 4.18 10.33
N ALA A 110 -4.48 4.95 11.37
CA ALA A 110 -4.42 4.49 12.75
C ALA A 110 -5.30 3.26 12.98
N ILE A 111 -6.57 3.32 12.53
CA ILE A 111 -7.50 2.18 12.62
C ILE A 111 -6.93 0.95 11.90
N SER A 112 -6.34 1.14 10.72
CA SER A 112 -5.80 0.04 9.92
C SER A 112 -4.60 -0.62 10.59
N VAL A 113 -3.64 0.16 11.10
CA VAL A 113 -2.47 -0.37 11.84
C VAL A 113 -2.90 -1.12 13.10
N MET A 114 -3.87 -0.59 13.84
CA MET A 114 -4.43 -1.28 15.01
C MET A 114 -5.14 -2.58 14.64
N CYS A 115 -5.92 -2.60 13.55
CA CYS A 115 -6.58 -3.82 13.08
C CYS A 115 -5.57 -4.88 12.61
N TRP A 116 -4.59 -4.48 11.79
CA TRP A 116 -3.57 -5.39 11.26
C TRP A 116 -2.67 -5.97 12.36
N SER A 117 -2.32 -5.17 13.37
CA SER A 117 -1.54 -5.64 14.52
C SER A 117 -2.37 -6.56 15.44
N ARG A 118 -3.64 -6.24 15.69
CA ARG A 118 -4.55 -7.10 16.47
C ARG A 118 -4.73 -8.48 15.83
N GLU A 119 -4.78 -8.53 14.50
CA GLU A 119 -5.03 -9.76 13.73
C GLU A 119 -3.74 -10.52 13.39
N ASN A 120 -2.56 -10.03 13.78
CA ASN A 120 -1.26 -10.60 13.39
C ASN A 120 -1.13 -10.78 11.87
N PHE A 121 -1.72 -9.85 11.11
CA PHE A 121 -1.83 -9.95 9.65
C PHE A 121 -0.46 -10.15 8.99
N ILE A 122 0.55 -9.38 9.42
CA ILE A 122 1.91 -9.46 8.86
C ILE A 122 2.55 -10.82 9.12
N SER A 123 2.44 -11.36 10.34
CA SER A 123 2.99 -12.68 10.67
C SER A 123 2.32 -13.78 9.86
N GLN A 124 0.99 -13.76 9.73
CA GLN A 124 0.26 -14.74 8.90
C GLN A 124 0.67 -14.67 7.42
N PHE A 125 0.91 -13.45 6.92
CA PHE A 125 1.42 -13.24 5.57
C PHE A 125 2.86 -13.78 5.42
N GLU A 126 3.76 -13.51 6.37
CA GLU A 126 5.14 -14.02 6.39
C GLU A 126 5.19 -15.55 6.39
N ASP A 127 4.36 -16.20 7.20
CA ASP A 127 4.27 -17.66 7.28
C ASP A 127 3.78 -18.28 5.95
N THR A 128 2.74 -17.69 5.36
CA THR A 128 2.20 -18.15 4.08
C THR A 128 3.20 -17.92 2.94
N LEU A 129 3.91 -16.79 2.96
CA LEU A 129 4.96 -16.49 2.00
C LEU A 129 6.14 -17.46 2.15
N ALA A 130 6.58 -17.76 3.37
CA ALA A 130 7.63 -18.75 3.63
C ALA A 130 7.26 -20.13 3.07
N ARG A 131 6.01 -20.56 3.26
CA ARG A 131 5.48 -21.79 2.65
C ARG A 131 5.57 -21.75 1.13
N LEU A 132 5.14 -20.67 0.48
CA LEU A 132 5.25 -20.51 -0.98
C LEU A 132 6.70 -20.59 -1.48
N ARG A 133 7.66 -20.05 -0.71
CA ARG A 133 9.09 -20.09 -1.07
C ARG A 133 9.66 -21.49 -1.11
N THR A 134 9.16 -22.41 -0.28
CA THR A 134 9.58 -23.83 -0.31
C THR A 134 9.19 -24.54 -1.62
N MET A 135 8.24 -23.98 -2.37
CA MET A 135 7.78 -24.51 -3.66
C MET A 135 8.46 -23.84 -4.87
N ARG A 136 9.51 -23.02 -4.64
CA ARG A 136 10.32 -22.42 -5.72
C ARG A 136 11.22 -23.49 -6.36
N LEU A 137 11.43 -23.37 -7.67
CA LEU A 137 12.38 -24.21 -8.42
C LEU A 137 13.80 -23.63 -8.34
N SER A 138 13.91 -22.31 -8.16
CA SER A 138 15.17 -21.61 -7.99
C SER A 138 15.13 -20.65 -6.79
N THR A 139 16.15 -20.71 -5.94
CA THR A 139 16.38 -19.74 -4.87
C THR A 139 17.32 -18.63 -5.36
N SER A 140 16.87 -17.38 -5.26
CA SER A 140 17.71 -16.22 -5.55
C SER A 140 17.74 -15.28 -4.34
N GLN A 141 18.93 -15.10 -3.76
CA GLN A 141 19.14 -14.27 -2.58
C GLN A 141 18.80 -12.79 -2.82
N SER A 142 18.86 -12.33 -4.08
CA SER A 142 18.50 -10.95 -4.46
C SER A 142 17.01 -10.65 -4.39
N ILE A 143 16.16 -11.68 -4.51
CA ILE A 143 14.69 -11.54 -4.44
C ILE A 143 14.24 -11.44 -2.99
N ASP A 144 14.96 -12.12 -2.10
CA ASP A 144 14.67 -12.21 -0.68
C ASP A 144 15.35 -11.10 0.16
N ASP A 145 16.17 -10.25 -0.45
CA ASP A 145 16.72 -9.04 0.19
C ASP A 145 15.72 -7.87 0.13
N TYR A 146 15.32 -7.41 1.32
CA TYR A 146 14.40 -6.29 1.52
C TYR A 146 15.10 -5.00 1.93
N THR A 147 16.42 -5.01 2.16
CA THR A 147 17.18 -3.87 2.71
C THR A 147 17.06 -2.60 1.87
N SER A 148 17.20 -2.75 0.54
CA SER A 148 17.03 -1.63 -0.41
C SER A 148 15.60 -1.07 -0.38
N PHE A 149 14.62 -1.92 -0.09
CA PHE A 149 13.22 -1.50 0.04
C PHE A 149 12.98 -0.77 1.37
N HIS A 150 13.50 -1.26 2.50
CA HIS A 150 13.41 -0.55 3.79
C HIS A 150 14.02 0.85 3.70
N ARG A 151 15.14 1.01 2.99
CA ARG A 151 15.74 2.33 2.75
C ARG A 151 14.84 3.25 1.95
N LYS A 152 14.16 2.74 0.91
CA LYS A 152 13.18 3.53 0.13
C LYS A 152 11.94 3.89 0.95
N ALA A 153 11.46 2.97 1.79
CA ALA A 153 10.35 3.21 2.70
C ALA A 153 10.70 4.31 3.73
N ALA A 154 11.91 4.30 4.29
CA ALA A 154 12.37 5.36 5.18
C ALA A 154 12.38 6.73 4.49
N PHE A 155 12.81 6.80 3.23
CA PHE A 155 12.76 8.04 2.46
C PHE A 155 11.33 8.52 2.19
N MET A 156 10.36 7.61 2.01
CA MET A 156 8.95 7.96 1.80
C MET A 156 8.28 8.55 3.05
N ILE A 157 8.75 8.17 4.24
CA ILE A 157 8.21 8.64 5.53
C ILE A 157 8.61 10.09 5.80
N VAL A 158 9.83 10.50 5.44
CA VAL A 158 10.36 11.83 5.78
C VAL A 158 9.46 12.97 5.29
N PRO A 159 8.98 13.00 4.03
CA PRO A 159 8.04 14.02 3.56
C PRO A 159 6.75 14.10 4.38
N ILE A 160 6.19 12.97 4.84
CA ILE A 160 4.96 12.96 5.64
C ILE A 160 5.18 13.79 6.92
N PHE A 161 6.28 13.54 7.62
CA PHE A 161 6.63 14.26 8.84
C PHE A 161 6.95 15.74 8.56
N VAL A 162 7.79 16.01 7.55
CA VAL A 162 8.22 17.37 7.24
C VAL A 162 7.03 18.26 6.92
N VAL A 163 6.13 17.83 6.03
CA VAL A 163 5.02 18.68 5.58
C VAL A 163 3.96 18.86 6.68
N THR A 164 3.54 17.77 7.31
CA THR A 164 2.48 17.80 8.32
C THR A 164 2.92 18.59 9.56
N LEU A 165 4.11 18.28 10.10
CA LEU A 165 4.60 18.98 11.29
C LEU A 165 4.96 20.44 10.99
N SER A 166 5.60 20.74 9.85
CA SER A 166 5.93 22.14 9.54
C SER A 166 4.67 22.99 9.41
N THR A 167 3.59 22.44 8.85
CA THR A 167 2.29 23.11 8.77
C THR A 167 1.71 23.32 10.16
N SER A 168 1.65 22.28 10.98
CA SER A 168 1.11 22.35 12.33
C SER A 168 1.88 23.33 13.25
N PHE A 169 3.21 23.28 13.22
CA PHE A 169 4.05 24.22 13.95
C PHE A 169 3.89 25.65 13.44
N TYR A 170 3.83 25.85 12.13
CA TYR A 170 3.61 27.17 11.55
C TYR A 170 2.26 27.76 12.02
N SER A 171 1.19 26.98 11.92
CA SER A 171 -0.15 27.39 12.39
C SER A 171 -0.18 27.67 13.89
N SER A 172 0.53 26.88 14.70
CA SER A 172 0.62 27.08 16.16
C SER A 172 1.41 28.34 16.54
N VAL A 173 2.54 28.61 15.88
CA VAL A 173 3.38 29.80 16.16
C VAL A 173 2.70 31.09 15.71
N THR A 174 1.97 31.04 14.60
CA THR A 174 1.31 32.22 14.03
C THR A 174 -0.07 32.47 14.62
N ASN A 175 -0.61 31.54 15.43
CA ASN A 175 -2.00 31.51 15.87
C ASN A 175 -3.01 31.67 14.71
N ARG A 176 -2.61 31.30 13.48
CA ARG A 176 -3.44 31.36 12.27
C ARG A 176 -3.70 29.93 11.84
N TYR A 177 -4.91 29.47 12.08
CA TYR A 177 -5.30 28.12 11.67
C TYR A 177 -5.89 28.10 10.26
N GLN A 178 -6.48 29.21 9.83
CA GLN A 178 -6.93 29.41 8.45
C GLN A 178 -6.51 30.77 7.94
N LEU A 179 -6.31 30.86 6.63
CA LEU A 179 -6.04 32.11 5.92
C LEU A 179 -7.20 33.12 6.01
N ASN A 180 -8.39 32.69 6.46
CA ASN A 180 -9.58 33.53 6.58
C ASN A 180 -10.23 33.44 7.97
N ASP A 181 -9.40 33.53 9.02
CA ASP A 181 -9.81 33.40 10.42
C ASP A 181 -10.83 34.49 10.84
N THR A 182 -12.11 34.14 10.75
CA THR A 182 -13.23 34.90 11.37
C THR A 182 -13.92 34.07 12.46
N SER A 183 -13.56 32.80 12.62
CA SER A 183 -14.16 31.88 13.59
C SER A 183 -13.29 31.71 14.82
N THR A 184 -13.66 32.37 15.92
CA THR A 184 -13.02 32.24 17.25
C THR A 184 -13.08 30.83 17.84
N PHE A 185 -13.98 29.97 17.35
CA PHE A 185 -14.26 28.65 17.92
C PHE A 185 -13.06 27.68 17.88
N TYR A 186 -12.21 27.73 16.85
CA TYR A 186 -11.06 26.82 16.72
C TYR A 186 -9.79 27.38 17.36
N SER A 187 -9.58 28.70 17.26
CA SER A 187 -8.44 29.40 17.89
C SER A 187 -8.42 29.22 19.42
N ASP A 188 -9.58 29.18 20.07
CA ASP A 188 -9.70 28.97 21.53
C ASP A 188 -9.79 27.48 21.93
N SER A 189 -9.76 26.54 20.98
CA SER A 189 -9.91 25.12 21.27
C SER A 189 -8.62 24.51 21.85
N PHE A 190 -8.77 23.64 22.84
CA PHE A 190 -7.67 22.82 23.36
C PHE A 190 -6.97 22.00 22.26
N VAL A 191 -7.70 21.61 21.21
CA VAL A 191 -7.15 20.89 20.05
C VAL A 191 -6.10 21.72 19.32
N HIS A 192 -6.24 23.06 19.28
CA HIS A 192 -5.29 23.95 18.61
C HIS A 192 -3.94 24.02 19.34
N GLN A 193 -3.95 24.10 20.66
CA GLN A 193 -2.71 24.19 21.46
C GLN A 193 -1.89 22.89 21.41
N VAL A 194 -2.55 21.77 21.17
CA VAL A 194 -1.95 20.43 21.16
C VAL A 194 -1.83 19.89 19.73
N ALA A 195 -2.21 20.66 18.71
CA ALA A 195 -2.25 20.23 17.31
C ALA A 195 -0.93 19.61 16.82
N PRO A 196 0.28 20.18 17.07
CA PRO A 196 1.53 19.56 16.64
C PRO A 196 1.77 18.17 17.23
N PHE A 197 1.28 17.91 18.44
CA PHE A 197 1.38 16.60 19.08
C PHE A 197 0.38 15.60 18.50
N ILE A 198 -0.85 16.05 18.19
CA ILE A 198 -1.86 15.21 17.54
C ILE A 198 -1.40 14.85 16.12
N ASP A 199 -0.93 15.83 15.36
CA ASP A 199 -0.37 15.65 14.02
C ASP A 199 0.86 14.72 14.03
N PHE A 200 1.69 14.77 15.07
CA PHE A 200 2.80 13.84 15.26
C PHE A 200 2.31 12.39 15.40
N ILE A 201 1.27 12.15 16.19
CA ILE A 201 0.64 10.83 16.31
C ILE A 201 0.06 10.39 14.96
N GLY A 202 -0.63 11.29 14.26
CA GLY A 202 -1.14 11.06 12.90
C GLY A 202 -0.05 10.71 11.89
N CYS A 203 1.11 11.38 11.96
CA CYS A 203 2.28 11.09 11.12
C CYS A 203 2.81 9.69 11.36
N ILE A 204 2.92 9.26 12.64
CA ILE A 204 3.36 7.90 12.97
C ILE A 204 2.37 6.88 12.41
N ALA A 205 1.06 7.10 12.61
CA ALA A 205 0.02 6.21 12.12
C ALA A 205 0.06 6.06 10.59
N SER A 206 0.05 7.19 9.86
CA SER A 206 0.11 7.22 8.39
C SER A 206 1.39 6.58 7.84
N SER A 207 2.53 6.85 8.49
CA SER A 207 3.83 6.30 8.09
C SER A 207 3.90 4.79 8.31
N LEU A 208 3.41 4.28 9.44
CA LEU A 208 3.36 2.84 9.67
C LEU A 208 2.39 2.15 8.72
N ALA A 209 1.21 2.74 8.49
CA ALA A 209 0.19 2.16 7.62
C ALA A 209 0.69 2.03 6.17
N ILE A 210 1.28 3.10 5.62
CA ILE A 210 1.80 3.09 4.26
C ILE A 210 2.97 2.12 4.10
N VAL A 211 3.88 2.04 5.09
CA VAL A 211 4.98 1.08 5.05
C VAL A 211 4.45 -0.34 5.06
N MET A 212 3.55 -0.69 5.98
CA MET A 212 2.93 -2.02 6.02
C MET A 212 2.26 -2.37 4.69
N TYR A 213 1.42 -1.46 4.18
CA TYR A 213 0.66 -1.64 2.94
C TYR A 213 1.57 -1.84 1.73
N VAL A 214 2.55 -0.95 1.52
CA VAL A 214 3.45 -1.01 0.36
C VAL A 214 4.37 -2.22 0.47
N THR A 215 4.85 -2.57 1.67
CA THR A 215 5.73 -3.73 1.89
C THR A 215 5.05 -5.03 1.52
N VAL A 216 3.84 -5.26 2.02
CA VAL A 216 3.08 -6.50 1.76
C VAL A 216 2.78 -6.65 0.27
N ASN A 217 2.25 -5.60 -0.36
CA ASN A 217 1.96 -5.63 -1.80
C ASN A 217 3.24 -5.78 -2.64
N THR A 218 4.36 -5.16 -2.25
CA THR A 218 5.64 -5.32 -2.96
C THR A 218 6.20 -6.73 -2.82
N ALA A 219 6.10 -7.33 -1.64
CA ALA A 219 6.55 -8.71 -1.40
C ALA A 219 5.72 -9.71 -2.22
N LEU A 220 4.39 -9.54 -2.23
CA LEU A 220 3.48 -10.33 -3.07
C LEU A 220 3.84 -10.16 -4.56
N ASN A 221 4.02 -8.91 -5.00
CA ASN A 221 4.36 -8.59 -6.37
C ASN A 221 5.68 -9.23 -6.85
N ARG A 222 6.71 -9.25 -5.97
CA ARG A 222 7.99 -9.91 -6.26
C ARG A 222 7.82 -11.41 -6.42
N GLU A 223 6.99 -12.05 -5.59
CA GLU A 223 6.75 -13.49 -5.67
C GLU A 223 6.03 -13.87 -6.96
N ILE A 224 4.97 -13.13 -7.34
CA ILE A 224 4.23 -13.38 -8.59
C ILE A 224 5.15 -13.16 -9.79
N LYS A 225 5.94 -12.08 -9.80
CA LYS A 225 6.91 -11.83 -10.88
C LYS A 225 7.97 -12.93 -10.98
N HIS A 226 8.43 -13.46 -9.84
CA HIS A 226 9.36 -14.58 -9.83
C HIS A 226 8.72 -15.85 -10.39
N PHE A 227 7.49 -16.14 -9.98
CA PHE A 227 6.69 -17.24 -10.52
C PHE A 227 6.53 -17.11 -12.05
N ASN A 228 6.17 -15.93 -12.58
CA ASN A 228 6.04 -15.69 -14.02
C ASN A 228 7.37 -15.96 -14.74
N LYS A 229 8.50 -15.50 -14.17
CA LYS A 229 9.81 -15.75 -14.76
C LYS A 229 10.15 -17.25 -14.81
N GLU A 230 9.87 -18.00 -13.74
CA GLU A 230 10.07 -19.45 -13.70
C GLU A 230 9.16 -20.16 -14.72
N LEU A 231 7.88 -19.76 -14.79
CA LEU A 231 6.91 -20.31 -15.74
C LEU A 231 7.34 -20.07 -17.20
N THR A 232 7.73 -18.85 -17.56
CA THR A 232 8.23 -18.51 -18.90
C THR A 232 9.47 -19.33 -19.27
N ASN A 233 10.39 -19.51 -18.31
CA ASN A 233 11.58 -20.34 -18.55
C ASN A 233 11.19 -21.81 -18.77
N SER A 234 10.31 -22.37 -17.94
CA SER A 234 9.85 -23.75 -18.08
C SER A 234 9.04 -23.98 -19.37
N ALA A 235 8.24 -23.01 -19.80
CA ALA A 235 7.57 -23.04 -21.11
C ALA A 235 8.60 -23.08 -22.25
N ARG A 236 9.61 -22.20 -22.21
CA ARG A 236 10.69 -22.15 -23.21
C ARG A 236 11.49 -23.46 -23.31
N PHE A 237 11.70 -24.14 -22.20
CA PHE A 237 12.40 -25.44 -22.16
C PHE A 237 11.46 -26.65 -22.34
N GLN A 238 10.18 -26.43 -22.70
CA GLN A 238 9.16 -27.48 -22.88
C GLN A 238 8.97 -28.40 -21.66
N GLN A 239 9.39 -27.96 -20.46
CA GLN A 239 9.28 -28.73 -19.23
C GLN A 239 7.84 -28.85 -18.72
N LEU A 240 6.94 -27.99 -19.22
CA LEU A 240 5.51 -27.98 -18.89
C LEU A 240 4.75 -29.17 -19.51
N THR A 241 5.37 -29.89 -20.46
CA THR A 241 4.84 -31.14 -21.02
C THR A 241 4.93 -32.33 -20.04
N LEU A 242 5.56 -32.14 -18.87
CA LEU A 242 5.59 -33.14 -17.82
C LEU A 242 4.42 -32.90 -16.86
N PRO A 243 3.48 -33.86 -16.70
CA PRO A 243 2.31 -33.68 -15.84
C PRO A 243 2.66 -33.32 -14.39
N GLN A 244 3.76 -33.87 -13.87
CA GLN A 244 4.25 -33.59 -12.52
C GLN A 244 4.69 -32.13 -12.34
N VAL A 245 5.36 -31.58 -13.35
CA VAL A 245 5.84 -30.18 -13.35
C VAL A 245 4.67 -29.23 -13.47
N LEU A 246 3.75 -29.50 -14.40
CA LEU A 246 2.53 -28.70 -14.59
C LEU A 246 1.65 -28.68 -13.33
N ASN A 247 1.47 -29.83 -12.68
CA ASN A 247 0.69 -29.92 -11.45
C ASN A 247 1.35 -29.15 -10.27
N SER A 248 2.69 -29.18 -10.17
CA SER A 248 3.43 -28.38 -9.19
C SER A 248 3.22 -26.88 -9.39
N TYR A 249 3.31 -26.41 -10.65
CA TYR A 249 3.02 -25.01 -11.00
C TYR A 249 1.55 -24.64 -10.72
N SER A 250 0.60 -25.51 -11.06
CA SER A 250 -0.83 -25.29 -10.79
C SER A 250 -1.12 -25.17 -9.29
N LYS A 251 -0.50 -26.03 -8.47
CA LYS A 251 -0.62 -25.98 -7.00
C LYS A 251 -0.06 -24.68 -6.43
N ARG A 252 1.15 -24.29 -6.82
CA ARG A 252 1.76 -23.02 -6.37
C ARG A 252 0.97 -21.80 -6.81
N HIS A 253 0.45 -21.82 -8.05
CA HIS A 253 -0.41 -20.76 -8.55
C HIS A 253 -1.72 -20.63 -7.74
N SER A 254 -2.34 -21.76 -7.37
CA SER A 254 -3.51 -21.76 -6.47
C SER A 254 -3.20 -21.10 -5.13
N ASP A 255 -2.07 -21.46 -4.51
CA ASP A 255 -1.66 -20.89 -3.22
C ASP A 255 -1.31 -19.38 -3.35
N LEU A 256 -0.77 -18.95 -4.49
CA LEU A 256 -0.52 -17.53 -4.80
C LEU A 256 -1.81 -16.72 -4.93
N ILE A 257 -2.84 -17.28 -5.58
CA ILE A 257 -4.16 -16.64 -5.66
C ILE A 257 -4.79 -16.54 -4.27
N GLN A 258 -4.72 -17.61 -3.46
CA GLN A 258 -5.25 -17.58 -2.09
C GLN A 258 -4.54 -16.52 -1.23
N LEU A 259 -3.21 -16.40 -1.36
CA LEU A 259 -2.46 -15.35 -0.67
C LEU A 259 -2.87 -13.95 -1.15
N THR A 260 -3.06 -13.76 -2.45
CA THR A 260 -3.56 -12.51 -3.02
C THR A 260 -4.94 -12.16 -2.46
N GLN A 261 -5.87 -13.12 -2.42
CA GLN A 261 -7.20 -12.92 -1.86
C GLN A 261 -7.15 -12.58 -0.36
N PHE A 262 -6.26 -13.21 0.40
CA PHE A 262 -6.03 -12.91 1.81
C PHE A 262 -5.52 -11.46 2.00
N VAL A 263 -4.53 -11.04 1.22
CA VAL A 263 -4.01 -9.65 1.25
C VAL A 263 -5.12 -8.68 0.87
N ASN A 264 -5.85 -8.96 -0.21
CA ASN A 264 -6.90 -8.09 -0.72
C ASN A 264 -8.04 -7.93 0.29
N ARG A 265 -8.46 -8.99 0.97
CA ARG A 265 -9.50 -8.92 2.00
C ARG A 265 -9.10 -7.99 3.16
N ASN A 266 -7.84 -8.01 3.57
CA ASN A 266 -7.35 -7.26 4.73
C ASN A 266 -6.90 -5.83 4.39
N LEU A 267 -6.43 -5.58 3.17
CA LEU A 267 -5.90 -4.30 2.73
C LEU A 267 -6.84 -3.49 1.82
N SER A 268 -7.89 -4.10 1.26
CA SER A 268 -8.84 -3.45 0.32
C SER A 268 -9.39 -2.13 0.83
N LYS A 269 -9.88 -2.10 2.07
CA LYS A 269 -10.51 -0.91 2.66
C LYS A 269 -9.53 0.25 2.74
N TYR A 270 -8.31 -0.02 3.19
CA TYR A 270 -7.24 0.97 3.24
C TYR A 270 -6.88 1.45 1.82
N GLY A 271 -6.64 0.52 0.89
CA GLY A 271 -6.29 0.82 -0.50
C GLY A 271 -7.39 1.54 -1.30
N ALA A 272 -8.64 1.51 -0.85
CA ALA A 272 -9.75 2.25 -1.45
C ALA A 272 -9.97 3.63 -0.80
N ILE A 273 -10.03 3.68 0.54
CA ILE A 273 -10.43 4.88 1.27
C ILE A 273 -9.30 5.91 1.34
N VAL A 274 -8.06 5.47 1.56
CA VAL A 274 -6.92 6.39 1.71
C VAL A 274 -6.64 7.17 0.42
N PRO A 275 -6.55 6.54 -0.77
CA PRO A 275 -6.36 7.28 -2.00
C PRO A 275 -7.51 8.23 -2.29
N PHE A 276 -8.75 7.91 -1.91
CA PHE A 276 -9.88 8.83 -2.07
C PHE A 276 -9.65 10.13 -1.28
N PHE A 277 -9.33 10.03 0.01
CA PHE A 277 -9.07 11.21 0.83
C PHE A 277 -7.85 12.00 0.37
N THR A 278 -6.75 11.34 0.00
CA THR A 278 -5.57 12.05 -0.50
C THR A 278 -5.78 12.69 -1.86
N LEU A 279 -6.60 12.09 -2.74
CA LEU A 279 -6.99 12.70 -4.02
C LEU A 279 -7.87 13.94 -3.81
N THR A 280 -8.82 13.89 -2.89
CA THR A 280 -9.65 15.07 -2.57
C THR A 280 -8.81 16.18 -1.96
N SER A 281 -7.90 15.85 -1.05
CA SER A 281 -6.90 16.79 -0.52
C SER A 281 -6.06 17.42 -1.64
N PHE A 282 -5.58 16.61 -2.58
CA PHE A 282 -4.82 17.07 -3.74
C PHE A 282 -5.59 18.08 -4.59
N VAL A 283 -6.87 17.81 -4.88
CA VAL A 283 -7.73 18.74 -5.65
C VAL A 283 -7.85 20.09 -4.94
N ASN A 284 -8.07 20.07 -3.62
CA ASN A 284 -8.25 21.31 -2.84
C ASN A 284 -6.95 22.11 -2.75
N VAL A 285 -5.81 21.49 -2.50
CA VAL A 285 -4.53 22.21 -2.42
C VAL A 285 -4.09 22.76 -3.77
N ALA A 286 -4.30 22.00 -4.86
CA ALA A 286 -4.02 22.48 -6.21
C ALA A 286 -4.93 23.67 -6.59
N TYR A 287 -6.20 23.66 -6.15
CA TYR A 287 -7.12 24.78 -6.30
C TYR A 287 -6.64 26.03 -5.54
N ILE A 288 -6.17 25.87 -4.29
CA ILE A 288 -5.63 26.97 -3.47
C ILE A 288 -4.43 27.61 -4.17
N VAL A 289 -3.44 26.78 -4.51
CA VAL A 289 -2.18 27.24 -5.13
C VAL A 289 -2.43 27.89 -6.49
N GLY A 290 -3.38 27.37 -7.27
CA GLY A 290 -3.71 27.89 -8.60
C GLY A 290 -4.54 29.18 -8.58
N SER A 291 -5.48 29.33 -7.63
CA SER A 291 -6.46 30.42 -7.65
C SER A 291 -6.15 31.57 -6.69
N PHE A 292 -5.36 31.34 -5.64
CA PHE A 292 -5.17 32.31 -4.55
C PHE A 292 -3.70 32.70 -4.34
N LYS A 293 -2.82 32.46 -5.32
CA LYS A 293 -1.37 32.71 -5.21
C LYS A 293 -1.01 34.11 -4.68
N GLU A 294 -1.75 35.13 -5.09
CA GLU A 294 -1.50 36.53 -4.70
C GLU A 294 -1.96 36.85 -3.26
N SER A 295 -2.86 36.03 -2.70
CA SER A 295 -3.40 36.20 -1.34
C SER A 295 -2.64 35.40 -0.29
N LEU A 296 -1.65 34.59 -0.69
CA LEU A 296 -0.93 33.68 0.18
C LEU A 296 0.39 34.29 0.68
N ASP A 297 0.62 34.18 1.99
CA ASP A 297 1.94 34.45 2.57
C ASP A 297 3.00 33.52 1.93
N PRO A 298 4.24 33.99 1.67
CA PRO A 298 5.26 33.20 0.98
C PRO A 298 5.54 31.83 1.62
N VAL A 299 5.49 31.75 2.95
CA VAL A 299 5.70 30.50 3.70
C VAL A 299 4.55 29.52 3.48
N MET A 300 3.29 29.98 3.55
CA MET A 300 2.11 29.15 3.30
C MET A 300 2.06 28.65 1.87
N ASN A 301 2.48 29.49 0.90
CA ASN A 301 2.58 29.08 -0.48
C ASN A 301 3.54 27.87 -0.63
N VAL A 302 4.72 27.91 0.00
CA VAL A 302 5.67 26.78 -0.01
C VAL A 302 5.05 25.54 0.65
N LEU A 303 4.38 25.69 1.80
CA LEU A 303 3.73 24.58 2.49
C LEU A 303 2.63 23.92 1.64
N PHE A 304 1.82 24.71 0.93
CA PHE A 304 0.79 24.15 0.05
C PHE A 304 1.37 23.41 -1.17
N TYR A 305 2.47 23.90 -1.76
CA TYR A 305 3.17 23.12 -2.79
C TYR A 305 3.66 21.78 -2.23
N LEU A 306 4.20 21.77 -1.02
CA LEU A 306 4.63 20.53 -0.36
C LEU A 306 3.45 19.58 -0.08
N TRP A 307 2.31 20.10 0.37
CA TRP A 307 1.07 19.33 0.53
C TRP A 307 0.57 18.73 -0.78
N MET A 308 0.63 19.49 -1.87
CA MET A 308 0.27 19.02 -3.20
C MET A 308 1.12 17.81 -3.63
N PHE A 309 2.44 17.89 -3.47
CA PHE A 309 3.33 16.77 -3.77
C PHE A 309 3.10 15.58 -2.83
N LEU A 310 2.89 15.83 -1.55
CA LEU A 310 2.64 14.78 -0.57
C LEU A 310 1.34 14.02 -0.85
N ALA A 311 0.23 14.73 -1.08
CA ALA A 311 -1.07 14.13 -1.36
C ALA A 311 -1.04 13.26 -2.63
N MET A 312 -0.33 13.72 -3.67
CA MET A 312 -0.12 12.94 -4.88
C MET A 312 0.77 11.70 -4.62
N ALA A 313 1.87 11.86 -3.87
CA ALA A 313 2.75 10.75 -3.54
C ALA A 313 2.05 9.65 -2.73
N LEU A 314 1.23 10.03 -1.74
CA LEU A 314 0.43 9.10 -0.94
C LEU A 314 -0.61 8.36 -1.80
N THR A 315 -1.25 9.06 -2.74
CA THR A 315 -2.17 8.44 -3.71
C THR A 315 -1.46 7.39 -4.55
N ILE A 316 -0.32 7.74 -5.14
CA ILE A 316 0.47 6.82 -5.98
C ILE A 316 0.91 5.60 -5.15
N ALA A 317 1.39 5.83 -3.93
CA ALA A 317 1.81 4.75 -3.03
C ALA A 317 0.65 3.83 -2.61
N GLY A 318 -0.58 4.35 -2.52
CA GLY A 318 -1.79 3.56 -2.27
C GLY A 318 -2.23 2.72 -3.47
N LEU A 319 -2.18 3.26 -4.69
CA LEU A 319 -2.72 2.59 -5.88
C LEU A 319 -1.67 1.77 -6.67
N ALA A 320 -0.45 2.27 -6.85
CA ALA A 320 0.54 1.67 -7.74
C ALA A 320 0.98 0.25 -7.35
N PRO A 321 1.20 -0.10 -6.06
CA PRO A 321 1.52 -1.47 -5.69
C PRO A 321 0.40 -2.46 -6.04
N LEU A 322 -0.84 -1.99 -5.93
CA LEU A 322 -2.02 -2.81 -6.20
C LEU A 322 -2.18 -3.09 -7.69
N VAL A 323 -2.04 -2.07 -8.53
CA VAL A 323 -2.06 -2.19 -9.99
C VAL A 323 -1.05 -3.24 -10.46
N LYS A 324 0.19 -3.19 -9.94
CA LYS A 324 1.25 -4.13 -10.32
C LYS A 324 0.95 -5.58 -9.98
N VAL A 325 0.27 -5.84 -8.85
CA VAL A 325 -0.15 -7.20 -8.49
C VAL A 325 -1.18 -7.71 -9.49
N GLN A 326 -2.13 -6.87 -9.92
CA GLN A 326 -3.13 -7.24 -10.91
C GLN A 326 -2.51 -7.50 -12.28
N ASP A 327 -1.63 -6.61 -12.74
CA ASP A 327 -0.94 -6.75 -14.03
C ASP A 327 -0.10 -8.03 -14.08
N ASN A 328 0.61 -8.37 -13.01
CA ASN A 328 1.43 -9.59 -12.97
C ASN A 328 0.59 -10.88 -12.92
N ILE A 329 -0.61 -10.87 -12.33
CA ILE A 329 -1.53 -12.02 -12.40
C ILE A 329 -2.08 -12.18 -13.82
N GLN A 330 -2.36 -11.07 -14.50
CA GLN A 330 -2.78 -11.09 -15.89
C GLN A 330 -1.66 -11.61 -16.81
N GLU A 331 -0.41 -11.20 -16.58
CA GLU A 331 0.76 -11.71 -17.30
C GLU A 331 0.88 -13.24 -17.17
N THR A 332 0.55 -13.82 -16.02
CA THR A 332 0.50 -15.29 -15.85
C THR A 332 -0.48 -15.94 -16.83
N ALA A 333 -1.66 -15.34 -17.02
CA ALA A 333 -2.65 -15.83 -17.99
C ALA A 333 -2.10 -15.76 -19.42
N GLU A 334 -1.46 -14.65 -19.77
CA GLU A 334 -0.90 -14.41 -21.09
C GLU A 334 0.21 -15.41 -21.42
N ILE A 335 1.12 -15.71 -20.49
CA ILE A 335 2.18 -16.72 -20.68
C ILE A 335 1.57 -18.10 -20.97
N LEU A 336 0.53 -18.50 -20.23
CA LEU A 336 -0.15 -19.78 -20.45
C LEU A 336 -0.91 -19.83 -21.78
N MET A 337 -1.48 -18.71 -22.23
CA MET A 337 -2.19 -18.64 -23.52
C MET A 337 -1.25 -18.66 -24.72
N HIS A 338 0.03 -18.30 -24.58
CA HIS A 338 0.99 -18.30 -25.69
C HIS A 338 1.77 -19.62 -25.85
N ASP A 339 1.53 -20.61 -24.99
CA ASP A 339 2.17 -21.92 -25.09
C ASP A 339 1.34 -22.87 -25.98
N ASP A 340 1.65 -22.89 -27.28
CA ASP A 340 0.98 -23.72 -28.29
C ASP A 340 1.06 -25.22 -28.00
N VAL A 341 2.10 -25.66 -27.27
CA VAL A 341 2.33 -27.08 -26.96
C VAL A 341 1.34 -27.56 -25.91
N LEU A 342 0.98 -26.71 -24.95
CA LEU A 342 -0.04 -27.02 -23.94
C LEU A 342 -1.46 -27.01 -24.52
N GLN A 343 -1.72 -26.20 -25.55
CA GLN A 343 -3.02 -26.14 -26.21
C GLN A 343 -3.29 -27.35 -27.12
N THR A 344 -2.24 -27.90 -27.72
CA THR A 344 -2.31 -29.02 -28.65
C THR A 344 -1.99 -30.37 -28.00
N CYS A 345 -1.74 -30.38 -26.69
CA CYS A 345 -1.40 -31.60 -25.95
C CYS A 345 -2.58 -32.59 -25.95
N GLY A 346 -2.36 -33.80 -26.48
CA GLY A 346 -3.37 -34.85 -26.56
C GLY A 346 -3.62 -35.61 -25.25
N ASP A 347 -3.00 -35.19 -24.14
CA ASP A 347 -3.22 -35.76 -22.81
C ASP A 347 -4.34 -34.98 -22.09
N ASP A 348 -5.49 -35.63 -21.92
CA ASP A 348 -6.70 -35.08 -21.27
C ASP A 348 -6.40 -34.53 -19.87
N GLN A 349 -5.50 -35.16 -19.12
CA GLN A 349 -5.18 -34.74 -17.75
C GLN A 349 -4.35 -33.46 -17.73
N MET A 350 -3.40 -33.31 -18.67
CA MET A 350 -2.63 -32.07 -18.82
C MET A 350 -3.49 -30.94 -19.36
N HIS A 351 -4.31 -31.20 -20.38
CA HIS A 351 -5.22 -30.20 -20.93
C HIS A 351 -6.23 -29.72 -19.88
N HIS A 352 -6.77 -30.62 -19.04
CA HIS A 352 -7.63 -30.25 -17.92
C HIS A 352 -6.90 -29.37 -16.88
N THR A 353 -5.68 -29.76 -16.48
CA THR A 353 -4.89 -28.98 -15.50
C THR A 353 -4.52 -27.60 -16.02
N TYR A 354 -4.19 -27.51 -17.31
CA TYR A 354 -3.97 -26.27 -18.03
C TYR A 354 -5.21 -25.38 -18.02
N ARG A 355 -6.36 -25.90 -18.48
CA ARG A 355 -7.65 -25.19 -18.52
C ARG A 355 -8.06 -24.66 -17.16
N VAL A 356 -7.97 -25.49 -16.12
CA VAL A 356 -8.31 -25.07 -14.75
C VAL A 356 -7.38 -23.96 -14.25
N THR A 357 -6.09 -24.01 -14.60
CA THR A 357 -5.14 -22.96 -14.22
C THR A 357 -5.44 -21.66 -14.97
N LEU A 358 -5.72 -21.74 -16.27
CA LEU A 358 -6.08 -20.60 -17.10
C LEU A 358 -7.41 -19.96 -16.67
N ASP A 359 -8.44 -20.78 -16.42
CA ASP A 359 -9.74 -20.31 -15.94
C ASP A 359 -9.60 -19.61 -14.58
N ARG A 360 -8.73 -20.12 -13.69
CA ARG A 360 -8.40 -19.40 -12.44
C ARG A 360 -7.73 -18.07 -12.71
N CYS A 361 -6.81 -17.94 -13.68
CA CYS A 361 -6.21 -16.64 -13.99
C CYS A 361 -7.24 -15.65 -14.54
N LEU A 362 -8.11 -16.10 -15.45
CA LEU A 362 -9.07 -15.25 -16.17
C LEU A 362 -10.30 -14.87 -15.32
N HIS A 363 -10.79 -15.79 -14.51
CA HIS A 363 -12.04 -15.65 -13.75
C HIS A 363 -11.82 -15.52 -12.24
N SER A 364 -10.58 -15.49 -11.75
CA SER A 364 -10.32 -15.21 -10.34
C SER A 364 -10.88 -13.83 -9.98
N ASN A 365 -11.79 -13.82 -9.00
CA ASN A 365 -12.38 -12.62 -8.41
C ASN A 365 -11.35 -11.84 -7.54
N SER A 366 -10.06 -11.94 -7.86
CA SER A 366 -8.94 -11.31 -7.16
C SER A 366 -8.73 -9.85 -7.56
N LYS A 367 -9.47 -9.32 -8.54
CA LYS A 367 -9.42 -7.90 -8.89
C LYS A 367 -9.95 -7.08 -7.72
N LEU A 368 -9.10 -6.24 -7.14
CA LEU A 368 -9.54 -5.28 -6.15
C LEU A 368 -10.29 -4.15 -6.83
N LEU A 369 -11.42 -3.79 -6.23
CA LEU A 369 -12.27 -2.70 -6.67
C LEU A 369 -11.98 -1.45 -5.83
N PHE A 370 -11.52 -0.37 -6.46
CA PHE A 370 -11.48 0.96 -5.88
C PHE A 370 -12.90 1.40 -5.53
N MET A 371 -13.12 1.70 -4.24
CA MET A 371 -14.44 2.03 -3.66
C MET A 371 -15.54 1.02 -3.99
N ASN A 372 -15.20 -0.26 -4.21
CA ASN A 372 -16.12 -1.29 -4.68
C ASN A 372 -16.81 -0.98 -6.03
N ALA A 373 -16.32 0.01 -6.79
CA ALA A 373 -16.94 0.50 -8.02
C ALA A 373 -16.06 0.29 -9.25
N PHE A 374 -14.74 0.48 -9.15
CA PHE A 374 -13.83 0.41 -10.30
C PHE A 374 -12.74 -0.63 -10.10
N PRO A 375 -12.49 -1.55 -11.04
CA PRO A 375 -11.34 -2.45 -10.95
C PRO A 375 -10.03 -1.64 -10.97
N VAL A 376 -9.11 -1.94 -10.06
CA VAL A 376 -7.80 -1.24 -9.98
C VAL A 376 -6.83 -1.85 -10.99
N ASP A 377 -7.08 -1.61 -12.27
CA ASP A 377 -6.17 -1.95 -13.36
C ASP A 377 -5.27 -0.75 -13.74
N SER A 378 -4.23 -1.03 -14.53
CA SER A 378 -3.34 0.00 -15.08
C SER A 378 -4.09 1.10 -15.84
N GLN A 379 -5.19 0.75 -16.52
CA GLN A 379 -6.01 1.72 -17.25
C GLN A 379 -6.78 2.65 -16.30
N SER A 380 -7.42 2.13 -15.26
CA SER A 380 -8.16 2.91 -14.27
C SER A 380 -7.23 3.79 -13.45
N PHE A 381 -6.03 3.32 -13.12
CA PHE A 381 -5.00 4.16 -12.51
C PHE A 381 -4.65 5.35 -13.39
N ASN A 382 -4.36 5.14 -14.68
CA ASN A 382 -4.07 6.23 -15.62
C ASN A 382 -5.26 7.20 -15.77
N ARG A 383 -6.49 6.69 -15.80
CA ARG A 383 -7.71 7.53 -15.82
C ARG A 383 -7.82 8.38 -14.56
N ILE A 384 -7.63 7.82 -13.38
CA ILE A 384 -7.69 8.56 -12.10
C ILE A 384 -6.63 9.67 -12.09
N MET A 385 -5.40 9.35 -12.48
CA MET A 385 -4.29 10.31 -12.53
C MET A 385 -4.50 11.40 -13.58
N PHE A 386 -5.30 11.14 -14.61
CA PHE A 386 -5.72 12.15 -15.59
C PHE A 386 -6.88 13.02 -15.09
N PHE A 387 -7.95 12.42 -14.55
CA PHE A 387 -9.16 13.15 -14.18
C PHE A 387 -8.95 14.04 -12.95
N VAL A 388 -8.25 13.58 -11.91
CA VAL A 388 -8.17 14.30 -10.64
C VAL A 388 -7.49 15.67 -10.79
N PRO A 389 -6.31 15.80 -11.43
CA PRO A 389 -5.72 17.13 -11.68
C PRO A 389 -6.64 18.04 -12.50
N ASN A 390 -7.38 17.48 -13.46
CA ASN A 390 -8.30 18.26 -14.29
C ASN A 390 -9.52 18.79 -13.52
N ILE A 391 -9.97 18.12 -12.45
CA ILE A 391 -11.00 18.66 -11.56
C ILE A 391 -10.49 19.94 -10.89
N SER A 392 -9.25 19.96 -10.41
CA SER A 392 -8.64 21.18 -9.86
C SER A 392 -8.59 22.29 -10.90
N THR A 393 -8.17 21.99 -12.12
CA THR A 393 -8.15 22.96 -13.23
C THR A 393 -9.54 23.52 -13.52
N ALA A 394 -10.57 22.68 -13.53
CA ALA A 394 -11.96 23.11 -13.72
C ALA A 394 -12.43 24.04 -12.58
N MET A 395 -12.08 23.73 -11.33
CA MET A 395 -12.36 24.61 -10.19
C MET A 395 -11.66 25.96 -10.31
N ILE A 396 -10.39 25.98 -10.75
CA ILE A 396 -9.63 27.21 -11.02
C ILE A 396 -10.33 28.05 -12.11
N LEU A 397 -10.72 27.43 -13.23
CA LEU A 397 -11.43 28.13 -14.31
C LEU A 397 -12.80 28.66 -13.87
N TYR A 398 -13.54 27.89 -13.08
CA TYR A 398 -14.81 28.33 -12.51
C TYR A 398 -14.62 29.57 -11.60
N ARG A 399 -13.57 29.57 -10.79
CA ARG A 399 -13.22 30.71 -9.94
C ARG A 399 -12.82 31.94 -10.75
N LEU A 400 -11.98 31.77 -11.77
CA LEU A 400 -11.55 32.85 -12.66
C LEU A 400 -12.73 33.48 -13.43
N SER A 401 -13.75 32.68 -13.77
CA SER A 401 -14.98 33.19 -14.39
C SER A 401 -15.96 33.86 -13.41
N HIS A 402 -15.77 33.68 -12.10
CA HIS A 402 -16.60 34.25 -11.04
C HIS A 402 -15.72 34.93 -9.96
N PRO A 403 -15.05 36.05 -10.26
CA PRO A 403 -14.05 36.67 -9.39
C PRO A 403 -14.62 37.24 -8.07
N PHE A 404 -15.94 37.38 -7.96
CA PHE A 404 -16.64 37.91 -6.77
C PHE A 404 -17.12 36.84 -5.78
N LEU A 405 -16.94 35.54 -6.08
CA LEU A 405 -17.02 34.47 -5.07
C LEU A 405 -15.80 34.47 -4.14
#